data_AF-W0J6Q1-F1
#
_entry.id   AF-W0J6Q1-F1
#
_cell.length_a   1.000
_cell.length_b   1.000
_cell.length_c   1.000
_cell.angle_alpha   90.00
_cell.angle_beta   90.00
_cell.angle_gamma   90.00
#
_symmetry.space_group_name_H-M   'P 1'
#
loop_
_entity.id
_entity.type
_entity.pdbx_description
1 polymer ?
#
loop_
_entity_poly.entity_id
_entity_poly.type
_entity_poly.pdbx_seq_one_letter_code
_entity_poly.pdbx_strand_id
1 'polypeptide(L)'
;MELQATALPENNDPEEVKTVLAPEVIAPELVPAVTNVGLEPETAQGLLNQFAPLFAKAKAVFADAEKISVTDATQVTEIKKARAARLALRVIRIDADHLREKLKADSLRRGNAIQGVYNIIKYAIVPVEEKLEEMEKFAEHAEAARMEKLKVEREEALRPYVINASIYPLGGMDDASWQQFFDGMKSAHEARVEAEKKAEADRIAKEKAEAEESERIRQENERLKREAEERERKEREEREAREKTEAEAKRKRDALQAERVKVLAPYMPQGADARLMDLAVFSEVEFVALLDTQKRQHAEREEKARIAAEEKRASEEAARASEEKARKERAALEAKAKAEKEAAAKAKAEAEEKAREERERAERAEAELRKQREAEEARKAAEEKARRKAAQAPDREKVASFANAVRSLPIPTATSEEGKRIAATITAQVEKFAKWIEEQAAKLGGEAK
;
A
#
# COMPACT_ATOMS: atom_id res chain seq x y z
N MET A 1 52.13 10.43 55.81
CA MET A 1 50.86 11.17 55.99
C MET A 1 49.78 10.14 56.17
N GLU A 2 49.45 9.87 57.43
CA GLU A 2 48.39 8.96 57.84
C GLU A 2 47.04 9.56 57.44
N LEU A 3 46.33 8.87 56.55
CA LEU A 3 44.93 9.19 56.24
C LEU A 3 44.06 8.39 57.22
N GLN A 4 43.57 9.09 58.24
CA GLN A 4 42.54 8.58 59.14
C GLN A 4 41.25 8.35 58.36
N ALA A 5 40.87 7.07 58.24
CA ALA A 5 39.53 6.66 57.86
C ALA A 5 38.64 6.75 59.12
N THR A 6 37.80 7.77 59.19
CA THR A 6 36.72 7.89 60.18
C THR A 6 35.54 7.02 59.74
N ALA A 7 35.47 5.81 60.30
CA ALA A 7 34.31 4.94 60.21
C ALA A 7 33.13 5.55 61.01
N LEU A 8 32.03 5.82 60.33
CA LEU A 8 30.71 6.07 60.93
C LEU A 8 30.07 4.71 61.27
N PRO A 9 29.55 4.49 62.49
CA PRO A 9 28.89 3.24 62.82
C PRO A 9 27.49 3.16 62.18
N GLU A 10 27.26 2.11 61.41
CA GLU A 10 25.94 1.61 61.01
C GLU A 10 25.19 1.11 62.25
N ASN A 11 24.36 1.97 62.84
CA ASN A 11 23.29 1.52 63.74
C ASN A 11 22.06 1.21 62.90
N ASN A 12 21.93 -0.05 62.49
CA ASN A 12 20.73 -0.62 61.92
C ASN A 12 19.93 -1.30 63.04
N ASP A 13 19.31 -0.49 63.91
CA ASP A 13 18.19 -0.93 64.73
C ASP A 13 16.91 -0.48 64.01
N PRO A 14 15.90 -1.36 63.84
CA PRO A 14 14.60 -0.92 63.36
C PRO A 14 14.01 -0.02 64.45
N GLU A 15 14.05 1.29 64.23
CA GLU A 15 13.30 2.23 65.04
C GLU A 15 11.85 1.78 65.04
N GLU A 16 11.43 1.19 66.16
CA GLU A 16 10.06 1.12 66.58
C GLU A 16 9.46 2.50 66.31
N VAL A 17 8.50 2.54 65.39
CA VAL A 17 7.61 3.68 65.19
C VAL A 17 6.89 3.88 66.51
N LYS A 18 7.53 4.62 67.42
CA LYS A 18 6.96 5.05 68.68
C LYS A 18 5.75 5.85 68.31
N THR A 19 4.60 5.24 68.54
CA THR A 19 3.28 5.84 68.56
C THR A 19 3.30 6.98 69.59
N VAL A 20 3.75 8.15 69.18
CA VAL A 20 3.57 9.39 69.94
C VAL A 20 2.18 9.93 69.58
N LEU A 21 1.16 9.22 70.06
CA LEU A 21 -0.24 9.67 70.07
C LEU A 21 -0.77 9.51 71.50
N ALA A 22 -0.18 10.24 72.43
CA ALA A 22 -0.80 10.51 73.72
C ALA A 22 -0.51 11.96 74.10
N PRO A 23 -1.55 12.82 74.01
CA PRO A 23 -2.25 13.18 75.24
C PRO A 23 -3.78 13.16 75.03
N GLU A 24 -4.48 12.46 75.93
CA GLU A 24 -5.94 12.32 76.02
C GLU A 24 -6.67 12.09 74.68
N VAL A 25 -6.85 10.82 74.32
CA VAL A 25 -7.73 10.43 73.21
C VAL A 25 -9.18 10.71 73.60
N ILE A 26 -9.68 11.91 73.28
CA ILE A 26 -11.06 12.34 73.57
C ILE A 26 -12.09 11.52 72.74
N ALA A 27 -11.66 10.78 71.70
CA ALA A 27 -12.52 9.91 70.89
C ALA A 27 -11.73 8.83 70.11
N PRO A 28 -11.46 7.63 70.67
CA PRO A 28 -10.67 6.58 70.01
C PRO A 28 -11.33 6.05 68.73
N GLU A 29 -12.64 6.20 68.59
CA GLU A 29 -13.39 5.75 67.41
C GLU A 29 -13.15 6.61 66.17
N LEU A 30 -12.61 7.82 66.32
CA LEU A 30 -12.29 8.70 65.20
C LEU A 30 -10.89 8.43 64.63
N VAL A 31 -10.01 7.77 65.40
CA VAL A 31 -8.62 7.51 65.03
C VAL A 31 -8.46 6.74 63.71
N PRO A 32 -9.23 5.65 63.46
CA PRO A 32 -9.11 4.90 62.20
C PRO A 32 -9.40 5.73 60.94
N ALA A 33 -10.21 6.79 61.06
CA ALA A 33 -10.56 7.64 59.93
C ALA A 33 -9.39 8.52 59.44
N VAL A 34 -8.36 8.71 60.29
CA VAL A 34 -7.24 9.62 59.99
C VAL A 34 -5.93 8.85 59.80
N THR A 35 -5.75 7.70 60.45
CA THR A 35 -4.54 6.87 60.34
C THR A 35 -4.38 6.18 58.98
N ASN A 36 -5.48 5.86 58.29
CA ASN A 36 -5.46 5.10 57.04
C ASN A 36 -5.12 5.93 55.78
N VAL A 37 -4.94 7.26 55.93
CA VAL A 37 -4.85 8.20 54.79
C VAL A 37 -3.42 8.71 54.57
N GLY A 38 -2.45 8.36 55.43
CA GLY A 38 -1.05 8.79 55.29
C GLY A 38 -0.85 10.29 55.46
N LEU A 39 -1.73 10.95 56.23
CA LEU A 39 -1.58 12.36 56.57
C LEU A 39 -0.39 12.58 57.53
N GLU A 40 0.20 13.76 57.43
CA GLU A 40 1.25 14.20 58.35
C GLU A 40 0.73 14.20 59.81
N PRO A 41 1.52 13.74 60.80
CA PRO A 41 1.02 13.47 62.16
C PRO A 41 0.39 14.68 62.87
N GLU A 42 0.94 15.89 62.71
CA GLU A 42 0.39 17.09 63.32
C GLU A 42 -0.96 17.47 62.69
N THR A 43 -1.06 17.35 61.37
CA THR A 43 -2.31 17.58 60.62
C THR A 43 -3.38 16.57 61.02
N ALA A 44 -3.01 15.30 61.16
CA ALA A 44 -3.89 14.23 61.61
C ALA A 44 -4.42 14.49 63.03
N GLN A 45 -3.54 14.86 63.96
CA GLN A 45 -3.93 15.19 65.33
C GLN A 45 -4.81 16.45 65.39
N GLY A 46 -4.52 17.45 64.56
CA GLY A 46 -5.34 18.66 64.43
C GLY A 46 -6.78 18.37 64.04
N LEU A 47 -7.02 17.42 63.12
CA LEU A 47 -8.36 16.99 62.73
C LEU A 47 -9.10 16.30 63.89
N LEU A 48 -8.43 15.39 64.59
CA LEU A 48 -9.01 14.68 65.74
C LEU A 48 -9.43 15.66 66.84
N ASN A 49 -8.55 16.60 67.19
CA ASN A 49 -8.82 17.60 68.22
C ASN A 49 -10.02 18.49 67.89
N GLN A 50 -10.26 18.80 66.61
CA GLN A 50 -11.37 19.65 66.20
C GLN A 50 -12.72 18.92 66.17
N PHE A 51 -12.77 17.63 65.79
CA PHE A 51 -14.01 16.86 65.74
C PHE A 51 -14.38 16.17 67.06
N ALA A 52 -13.41 15.90 67.95
CA ALA A 52 -13.64 15.19 69.20
C ALA A 52 -14.72 15.82 70.11
N PRO A 53 -14.81 17.15 70.29
CA PRO A 53 -15.87 17.76 71.10
C PRO A 53 -17.29 17.53 70.56
N LEU A 54 -17.46 17.53 69.24
CA LEU A 54 -18.77 17.26 68.61
C LEU A 54 -19.16 15.80 68.77
N PHE A 55 -18.18 14.89 68.66
CA PHE A 55 -18.40 13.47 68.85
C PHE A 55 -18.73 13.12 70.31
N ALA A 56 -18.07 13.76 71.28
CA ALA A 56 -18.40 13.62 72.70
C ALA A 56 -19.84 14.07 73.00
N LYS A 57 -20.28 15.21 72.43
CA LYS A 57 -21.69 15.67 72.54
C LYS A 57 -22.66 14.66 71.93
N ALA A 58 -22.32 14.06 70.79
CA ALA A 58 -23.17 13.05 70.15
C ALA A 58 -23.30 11.79 71.03
N LYS A 59 -22.19 11.30 71.62
CA LYS A 59 -22.20 10.16 72.54
C LYS A 59 -23.10 10.36 73.75
N ALA A 60 -23.10 11.56 74.33
CA ALA A 60 -23.99 11.88 75.45
C ALA A 60 -25.47 11.72 75.03
N VAL A 61 -25.83 12.22 73.85
CA VAL A 61 -27.20 12.08 73.33
C VAL A 61 -27.52 10.63 72.94
N PHE A 62 -26.55 9.85 72.47
CA PHE A 62 -26.73 8.42 72.21
C PHE A 62 -27.07 7.65 73.49
N ALA A 63 -26.33 7.88 74.58
CA ALA A 63 -26.57 7.23 75.86
C ALA A 63 -27.95 7.53 76.44
N ASP A 64 -28.47 8.74 76.21
CA ASP A 64 -29.82 9.11 76.62
C ASP A 64 -30.89 8.55 75.66
N ALA A 65 -30.60 8.48 74.36
CA ALA A 65 -31.50 7.92 73.36
C ALA A 65 -31.67 6.40 73.48
N GLU A 66 -30.63 5.67 73.85
CA GLU A 66 -30.65 4.20 74.03
C GLU A 66 -31.62 3.76 75.14
N LYS A 67 -31.85 4.63 76.13
CA LYS A 67 -32.81 4.40 77.21
C LYS A 67 -34.27 4.59 76.78
N ILE A 68 -34.52 5.15 75.59
CA ILE A 68 -35.86 5.47 75.10
C ILE A 68 -36.39 4.28 74.29
N SER A 69 -37.48 3.69 74.74
CA SER A 69 -38.23 2.67 74.00
C SER A 69 -39.68 3.10 73.88
N VAL A 70 -40.20 3.15 72.65
CA VAL A 70 -41.60 3.47 72.35
C VAL A 70 -42.25 2.23 71.76
N THR A 71 -43.16 1.61 72.51
CA THR A 71 -43.86 0.39 72.10
C THR A 71 -45.35 0.61 71.82
N ASP A 72 -45.91 1.73 72.29
CA ASP A 72 -47.32 2.07 72.10
C ASP A 72 -47.53 3.58 71.86
N ALA A 73 -48.56 3.92 71.07
CA ALA A 73 -48.84 5.31 70.66
C ALA A 73 -49.28 6.23 71.81
N THR A 74 -49.69 5.67 72.97
CA THR A 74 -50.07 6.44 74.15
C THR A 74 -48.88 6.94 74.97
N GLN A 75 -47.64 6.48 74.69
CA GLN A 75 -46.40 6.86 75.38
C GLN A 75 -45.86 8.25 74.94
N VAL A 76 -46.71 9.28 75.04
CA VAL A 76 -46.46 10.64 74.51
C VAL A 76 -45.19 11.29 75.09
N THR A 77 -44.80 10.98 76.33
CA THR A 77 -43.57 11.51 76.96
C THR A 77 -42.31 10.97 76.33
N GLU A 78 -42.24 9.65 76.11
CA GLU A 78 -41.09 8.99 75.48
C GLU A 78 -40.96 9.40 74.01
N ILE A 79 -42.09 9.54 73.29
CA ILE A 79 -42.13 10.09 71.93
C ILE A 79 -41.56 11.52 71.88
N LYS A 80 -41.89 12.37 72.85
CA LYS A 80 -41.34 13.73 72.94
C LYS A 80 -39.83 13.73 73.23
N LYS A 81 -39.36 12.87 74.14
CA LYS A 81 -37.91 12.70 74.41
C LYS A 81 -37.16 12.19 73.18
N ALA A 82 -37.71 11.22 72.46
CA ALA A 82 -37.13 10.72 71.20
C ALA A 82 -37.02 11.83 70.15
N ARG A 83 -38.06 12.65 70.00
CA ARG A 83 -38.04 13.80 69.08
C ARG A 83 -36.97 14.82 69.49
N ALA A 84 -36.81 15.09 70.78
CA ALA A 84 -35.80 16.01 71.30
C ALA A 84 -34.37 15.49 71.04
N ALA A 85 -34.10 14.22 71.36
CA ALA A 85 -32.81 13.58 71.09
C ALA A 85 -32.46 13.61 69.59
N ARG A 86 -33.42 13.27 68.70
CA ARG A 86 -33.24 13.36 67.25
C ARG A 86 -32.90 14.78 66.79
N LEU A 87 -33.56 15.81 67.34
CA LEU A 87 -33.28 17.20 66.99
C LEU A 87 -31.89 17.64 67.49
N ALA A 88 -31.49 17.23 68.70
CA ALA A 88 -30.15 17.50 69.22
C ALA A 88 -29.06 16.85 68.34
N LEU A 89 -29.24 15.57 67.97
CA LEU A 89 -28.34 14.89 67.02
C LEU A 89 -28.29 15.57 65.66
N ARG A 90 -29.43 16.08 65.17
CA ARG A 90 -29.50 16.84 63.91
C ARG A 90 -28.65 18.10 63.98
N VAL A 91 -28.68 18.85 65.09
CA VAL A 91 -27.86 20.04 65.28
C VAL A 91 -26.38 19.68 65.25
N ILE A 92 -25.96 18.67 66.03
CA ILE A 92 -24.56 18.22 66.08
C ILE A 92 -24.08 17.78 64.69
N ARG A 93 -24.92 17.10 63.90
CA ARG A 93 -24.60 16.71 62.52
C ARG A 93 -24.37 17.91 61.61
N ILE A 94 -25.18 18.96 61.73
CA ILE A 94 -25.04 20.19 60.93
C ILE A 94 -23.74 20.92 61.33
N ASP A 95 -23.44 21.02 62.62
CA ASP A 95 -22.21 21.65 63.10
C ASP A 95 -20.95 20.90 62.61
N ALA A 96 -20.99 19.57 62.58
CA ALA A 96 -19.91 18.76 62.03
C ALA A 96 -19.73 18.98 60.52
N ASP A 97 -20.82 19.18 59.77
CA ASP A 97 -20.77 19.47 58.34
C ASP A 97 -20.13 20.84 58.06
N HIS A 98 -20.52 21.88 58.81
CA HIS A 98 -19.90 23.20 58.71
C HIS A 98 -18.41 23.18 59.05
N LEU A 99 -18.00 22.40 60.07
CA LEU A 99 -16.59 22.23 60.41
C LEU A 99 -15.81 21.55 59.28
N ARG A 100 -16.38 20.49 58.66
CA ARG A 100 -15.80 19.82 57.49
C ARG A 100 -15.61 20.79 56.33
N GLU A 101 -16.63 21.58 56.00
CA GLU A 101 -16.57 22.57 54.91
C GLU A 101 -15.48 23.61 55.15
N LYS A 102 -15.38 24.12 56.37
CA LYS A 102 -14.35 25.10 56.76
C LYS A 102 -12.94 24.55 56.58
N LEU A 103 -12.68 23.34 57.06
CA LEU A 103 -11.36 22.71 56.95
C LEU A 103 -10.99 22.37 55.50
N LYS A 104 -11.96 21.92 54.71
CA LYS A 104 -11.76 21.62 53.29
C LYS A 104 -11.46 22.88 52.47
N ALA A 105 -12.09 24.00 52.79
CA ALA A 105 -11.86 25.27 52.10
C ALA A 105 -10.41 25.76 52.24
N ASP A 106 -9.79 25.59 53.41
CA ASP A 106 -8.39 25.97 53.63
C ASP A 106 -7.42 25.08 52.84
N SER A 107 -7.67 23.77 52.85
CA SER A 107 -6.90 22.80 52.04
C SER A 107 -6.97 23.11 50.55
N LEU A 108 -8.16 23.44 50.03
CA LEU A 108 -8.34 23.80 48.62
C LEU A 108 -7.57 25.08 48.26
N ARG A 109 -7.60 26.10 49.12
CA ARG A 109 -6.81 27.33 48.92
C ARG A 109 -5.31 27.05 48.89
N ARG A 110 -4.81 26.20 49.78
CA ARG A 110 -3.41 25.77 49.80
C ARG A 110 -3.05 25.03 48.51
N GLY A 111 -3.88 24.08 48.07
CA GLY A 111 -3.68 23.36 46.81
C GLY A 111 -3.62 24.29 45.60
N ASN A 112 -4.56 25.24 45.51
CA ASN A 112 -4.58 26.24 44.45
C ASN A 112 -3.35 27.16 44.48
N ALA A 113 -2.87 27.54 45.66
CA ALA A 113 -1.66 28.34 45.81
C ALA A 113 -0.40 27.59 45.32
N ILE A 114 -0.25 26.32 45.70
CA ILE A 114 0.87 25.47 45.23
C ILE A 114 0.84 25.36 43.71
N GLN A 115 -0.33 25.09 43.12
CA GLN A 115 -0.49 25.00 41.67
C GLN A 115 -0.17 26.33 40.97
N GLY A 116 -0.60 27.45 41.56
CA GLY A 116 -0.29 28.79 41.07
C GLY A 116 1.21 29.06 41.01
N VAL A 117 1.94 28.75 42.10
CA VAL A 117 3.41 28.91 42.16
C VAL A 117 4.11 28.03 41.12
N TYR A 118 3.71 26.76 41.00
CA TYR A 118 4.24 25.87 39.96
C TYR A 118 4.03 26.43 38.55
N ASN A 119 2.82 26.93 38.25
CA ASN A 119 2.50 27.49 36.95
C ASN A 119 3.37 28.72 36.63
N ILE A 120 3.60 29.60 37.62
CA ILE A 120 4.48 30.77 37.45
C ILE A 120 5.89 30.33 37.05
N ILE A 121 6.45 29.36 37.78
CA ILE A 121 7.79 28.83 37.50
C ILE A 121 7.84 28.20 36.11
N LYS A 122 6.85 27.36 35.78
CA LYS A 122 6.75 26.71 34.47
C LYS A 122 6.70 27.73 33.33
N TYR A 123 5.83 28.74 33.43
CA TYR A 123 5.69 29.75 32.38
C TYR A 123 6.92 30.65 32.24
N ALA A 124 7.72 30.82 33.30
CA ALA A 124 8.99 31.53 33.22
C ALA A 124 10.09 30.69 32.54
N ILE A 125 10.12 29.37 32.79
CA ILE A 125 11.18 28.47 32.30
C ILE A 125 10.96 28.07 30.85
N VAL A 126 9.75 27.62 30.48
CA VAL A 126 9.47 27.00 29.17
C VAL A 126 9.90 27.87 27.97
N PRO A 127 9.56 29.17 27.89
CA PRO A 127 9.99 29.98 26.75
C PRO A 127 11.51 30.15 26.64
N VAL A 128 12.22 30.07 27.77
CA VAL A 128 13.68 30.15 27.80
C VAL A 128 14.28 28.83 27.33
N GLU A 129 13.73 27.69 27.75
CA GLU A 129 14.14 26.37 27.26
C GLU A 129 13.94 26.25 25.75
N GLU A 130 12.78 26.64 25.22
CA GLU A 130 12.49 26.63 23.78
C GLU A 130 13.51 27.48 23.00
N LYS A 131 13.83 28.69 23.51
CA LYS A 131 14.83 29.55 22.88
C LYS A 131 16.24 28.95 22.93
N LEU A 132 16.61 28.28 24.03
CA LEU A 132 17.90 27.61 24.15
C LEU A 132 17.99 26.39 23.23
N GLU A 133 16.89 25.65 23.07
CA GLU A 133 16.79 24.54 22.11
C GLU A 133 16.94 25.04 20.66
N GLU A 134 16.32 26.18 20.31
CA GLU A 134 16.55 26.83 19.01
C GLU A 134 18.02 27.21 18.80
N MET A 135 18.71 27.69 19.84
CA MET A 135 20.14 28.00 19.77
C MET A 135 21.00 26.75 19.62
N GLU A 136 20.68 25.67 20.32
CA GLU A 136 21.37 24.37 20.22
C GLU A 136 21.25 23.82 18.80
N LYS A 137 20.02 23.83 18.27
CA LYS A 137 19.71 23.29 16.94
C LYS A 137 20.00 24.25 15.78
N PHE A 138 20.51 25.45 16.06
CA PHE A 138 20.77 26.45 15.04
C PHE A 138 21.69 25.92 13.93
N ALA A 139 22.77 25.23 14.30
CA ALA A 139 23.72 24.65 13.34
C ALA A 139 23.06 23.54 12.49
N GLU A 140 22.26 22.67 13.09
CA GLU A 140 21.53 21.61 12.38
C GLU A 140 20.50 22.20 11.40
N HIS A 141 19.76 23.23 11.82
CA HIS A 141 18.83 23.95 10.96
C HIS A 141 19.52 24.70 9.82
N ALA A 142 20.67 25.33 10.10
CA ALA A 142 21.46 26.03 9.10
C ALA A 142 22.03 25.06 8.06
N GLU A 143 22.57 23.91 8.48
CA GLU A 143 23.03 22.86 7.57
C GLU A 143 21.86 22.28 6.77
N ALA A 144 20.74 21.93 7.40
CA ALA A 144 19.55 21.45 6.68
C ALA A 144 19.05 22.46 5.63
N ALA A 145 19.03 23.75 5.97
CA ALA A 145 18.68 24.81 5.03
C ALA A 145 19.70 24.96 3.89
N ARG A 146 21.00 24.78 4.16
CA ARG A 146 22.04 24.76 3.12
C ARG A 146 21.82 23.59 2.17
N MET A 147 21.57 22.39 2.70
CA MET A 147 21.37 21.18 1.92
C MET A 147 20.12 21.25 1.04
N GLU A 148 19.02 21.83 1.53
CA GLU A 148 17.82 22.04 0.73
C GLU A 148 18.05 23.06 -0.39
N LYS A 149 18.75 24.16 -0.12
CA LYS A 149 19.14 25.13 -1.17
C LYS A 149 19.96 24.45 -2.27
N LEU A 150 21.00 23.70 -1.89
CA LEU A 150 21.83 22.96 -2.84
C LEU A 150 21.00 21.95 -3.62
N LYS A 151 20.08 21.23 -2.97
CA LYS A 151 19.18 20.29 -3.65
C LYS A 151 18.36 21.00 -4.72
N VAL A 152 17.72 22.13 -4.41
CA VAL A 152 16.89 22.88 -5.38
C VAL A 152 17.72 23.37 -6.56
N GLU A 153 18.88 23.99 -6.30
CA GLU A 153 19.79 24.47 -7.35
C GLU A 153 20.24 23.33 -8.28
N ARG A 154 20.59 22.18 -7.69
CA ARG A 154 21.04 21.00 -8.41
C ARG A 154 19.90 20.31 -9.19
N GLU A 155 18.69 20.24 -8.62
CA GLU A 155 17.50 19.74 -9.31
C GLU A 155 17.20 20.58 -10.56
N GLU A 156 17.29 21.90 -10.46
CA GLU A 156 17.08 22.81 -11.58
C GLU A 156 18.12 22.60 -12.68
N ALA A 157 19.40 22.44 -12.30
CA ALA A 157 20.49 22.17 -13.25
C ALA A 157 20.31 20.85 -14.01
N LEU A 158 19.79 19.80 -13.37
CA LEU A 158 19.61 18.48 -13.98
C LEU A 158 18.36 18.32 -14.83
N ARG A 159 17.36 19.19 -14.65
CA ARG A 159 16.06 19.13 -15.34
C ARG A 159 16.15 18.97 -16.87
N PRO A 160 17.12 19.57 -17.59
CA PRO A 160 17.25 19.37 -19.04
C PRO A 160 17.70 17.97 -19.46
N TYR A 161 18.44 17.27 -18.59
CA TYR A 161 19.14 16.03 -18.93
C TYR A 161 18.39 14.79 -18.45
N VAL A 162 17.61 14.90 -17.37
CA VAL A 162 16.94 13.77 -16.69
C VAL A 162 15.44 14.05 -16.52
N ILE A 163 14.61 13.00 -16.63
CA ILE A 163 13.15 13.07 -16.56
C ILE A 163 12.66 13.47 -15.15
N ASN A 164 13.30 12.97 -14.10
CA ASN A 164 12.95 13.29 -12.72
C ASN A 164 14.22 13.43 -11.86
N ALA A 165 14.59 14.68 -11.56
CA ALA A 165 15.78 14.99 -10.76
C ALA A 165 15.58 14.73 -9.25
N SER A 166 14.33 14.74 -8.76
CA SER A 166 14.01 14.61 -7.33
C SER A 166 14.20 13.20 -6.75
N ILE A 167 14.48 12.21 -7.60
CA ILE A 167 14.78 10.84 -7.16
C ILE A 167 16.19 10.76 -6.54
N TYR A 168 17.08 11.71 -6.86
CA TYR A 168 18.48 11.67 -6.45
C TYR A 168 18.71 12.47 -5.16
N PRO A 169 19.64 12.03 -4.27
CA PRO A 169 19.96 12.72 -3.01
C PRO A 169 20.86 13.94 -3.23
N LEU A 170 20.38 14.93 -3.99
CA LEU A 170 21.22 16.00 -4.55
C LEU A 170 21.77 16.99 -3.50
N GLY A 171 21.05 17.24 -2.41
CA GLY A 171 21.57 18.09 -1.33
C GLY A 171 22.73 17.44 -0.58
N GLY A 172 22.69 16.11 -0.43
CA GLY A 172 23.60 15.26 0.34
C GLY A 172 25.05 15.16 -0.17
N MET A 173 25.25 15.45 -1.45
CA MET A 173 26.49 15.14 -2.16
C MET A 173 27.52 16.26 -1.96
N ASP A 174 28.79 15.91 -1.77
CA ASP A 174 29.87 16.88 -1.90
C ASP A 174 29.97 17.42 -3.33
N ASP A 175 30.62 18.56 -3.50
CA ASP A 175 30.68 19.25 -4.79
C ASP A 175 31.39 18.44 -5.88
N ALA A 176 32.40 17.63 -5.54
CA ALA A 176 33.09 16.81 -6.52
C ALA A 176 32.20 15.66 -7.00
N SER A 177 31.51 14.98 -6.07
CA SER A 177 30.52 13.94 -6.40
C SER A 177 29.36 14.51 -7.22
N TRP A 178 28.90 15.73 -6.91
CA TRP A 178 27.88 16.42 -7.69
C TRP A 178 28.33 16.69 -9.13
N GLN A 179 29.54 17.24 -9.33
CA GLN A 179 30.04 17.55 -10.67
C GLN A 179 30.19 16.28 -11.52
N GLN A 180 30.76 15.21 -10.95
CA GLN A 180 30.87 13.92 -11.65
C GLN A 180 29.50 13.36 -12.06
N PHE A 181 28.52 13.45 -11.17
CA PHE A 181 27.16 12.99 -11.45
C PHE A 181 26.49 13.83 -12.55
N PHE A 182 26.61 15.16 -12.46
CA PHE A 182 26.06 16.10 -13.43
C PHE A 182 26.67 15.88 -14.82
N ASP A 183 27.99 15.78 -14.91
CA ASP A 183 28.71 15.54 -16.17
C ASP A 183 28.35 14.18 -16.78
N GLY A 184 28.17 13.15 -15.95
CA GLY A 184 27.71 11.84 -16.37
C GLY A 184 26.31 11.87 -16.98
N MET A 185 25.36 12.52 -16.32
CA MET A 185 23.98 12.65 -16.82
C MET A 185 23.90 13.49 -18.10
N LYS A 186 24.67 14.57 -18.16
CA LYS A 186 24.79 15.41 -19.35
C LYS A 186 25.36 14.62 -20.53
N SER A 187 26.47 13.91 -20.34
CA SER A 187 27.11 13.11 -21.38
C SER A 187 26.20 11.97 -21.87
N ALA A 188 25.48 11.31 -20.95
CA ALA A 188 24.52 10.26 -21.31
C ALA A 188 23.35 10.81 -22.14
N HIS A 189 22.85 11.99 -21.80
CA HIS A 189 21.80 12.67 -22.57
C HIS A 189 22.30 13.04 -23.97
N GLU A 190 23.48 13.66 -24.06
CA GLU A 190 24.10 14.05 -25.34
C GLU A 190 24.35 12.83 -26.23
N ALA A 191 24.88 11.74 -25.67
CA ALA A 191 25.10 10.49 -26.39
C ALA A 191 23.80 9.86 -26.90
N ARG A 192 22.72 9.92 -26.11
CA ARG A 192 21.40 9.44 -26.55
C ARG A 192 20.86 10.29 -27.71
N VAL A 193 20.95 11.61 -27.58
CA VAL A 193 20.51 12.54 -28.65
C VAL A 193 21.34 12.34 -29.93
N GLU A 194 22.64 12.13 -29.82
CA GLU A 194 23.51 11.85 -30.97
C GLU A 194 23.21 10.48 -31.60
N ALA A 195 23.00 9.45 -30.78
CA ALA A 195 22.60 8.12 -31.26
C ALA A 195 21.24 8.15 -31.96
N GLU A 196 20.27 8.89 -31.43
CA GLU A 196 18.97 9.11 -32.07
C GLU A 196 19.12 9.84 -33.42
N LYS A 197 19.93 10.91 -33.47
CA LYS A 197 20.23 11.62 -34.74
C LYS A 197 20.91 10.72 -35.76
N LYS A 198 21.87 9.89 -35.33
CA LYS A 198 22.57 8.95 -36.20
C LYS A 198 21.62 7.86 -36.71
N ALA A 199 20.81 7.28 -35.83
CA ALA A 199 19.81 6.28 -36.22
C ALA A 199 18.77 6.85 -37.19
N GLU A 200 18.34 8.10 -36.99
CA GLU A 200 17.44 8.79 -37.91
C GLU A 200 18.12 9.10 -39.26
N ALA A 201 19.37 9.56 -39.24
CA ALA A 201 20.15 9.78 -40.46
C ALA A 201 20.37 8.48 -41.25
N ASP A 202 20.69 7.38 -40.57
CA ASP A 202 20.86 6.05 -41.16
C ASP A 202 19.54 5.53 -41.75
N ARG A 203 18.40 5.76 -41.07
CA ARG A 203 17.07 5.43 -41.60
C ARG A 203 16.78 6.23 -42.88
N ILE A 204 16.98 7.54 -42.85
CA ILE A 204 16.76 8.41 -44.01
C ILE A 204 17.67 8.01 -45.18
N ALA A 205 18.93 7.66 -44.92
CA ALA A 205 19.88 7.22 -45.94
C ALA A 205 19.47 5.86 -46.55
N LYS A 206 19.03 4.92 -45.71
CA LYS A 206 18.52 3.61 -46.16
C LYS A 206 17.27 3.75 -47.01
N GLU A 207 16.30 4.56 -46.59
CA GLU A 207 15.08 4.84 -47.36
C GLU A 207 15.39 5.48 -48.73
N LYS A 208 16.36 6.40 -48.78
CA LYS A 208 16.82 6.99 -50.05
C LYS A 208 17.50 5.96 -50.95
N ALA A 209 18.37 5.11 -50.40
CA ALA A 209 19.06 4.06 -51.16
C ALA A 209 18.08 3.02 -51.71
N GLU A 210 17.09 2.59 -50.91
CA GLU A 210 16.03 1.67 -51.34
C GLU A 210 15.13 2.29 -52.42
N ALA A 211 14.84 3.60 -52.34
CA ALA A 211 14.09 4.31 -53.37
C ALA A 211 14.87 4.40 -54.70
N GLU A 212 16.17 4.70 -54.64
CA GLU A 212 17.05 4.73 -55.81
C GLU A 212 17.22 3.35 -56.45
N GLU A 213 17.38 2.29 -55.64
CA GLU A 213 17.45 0.91 -56.11
C GLU A 213 16.12 0.46 -56.74
N SER A 214 14.99 0.79 -56.11
CA SER A 214 13.65 0.50 -56.66
C SER A 214 13.43 1.16 -58.00
N GLU A 215 13.89 2.40 -58.17
CA GLU A 215 13.80 3.13 -59.44
C GLU A 215 14.70 2.51 -60.51
N ARG A 216 15.93 2.09 -60.16
CA ARG A 216 16.81 1.35 -61.08
C ARG A 216 16.20 0.02 -61.51
N ILE A 217 15.65 -0.75 -60.57
CA ILE A 217 14.98 -2.02 -60.84
C ILE A 217 13.77 -1.80 -61.76
N ARG A 218 13.00 -0.73 -61.54
CA ARG A 218 11.87 -0.38 -62.41
C ARG A 218 12.33 -0.10 -63.85
N GLN A 219 13.36 0.72 -64.01
CA GLN A 219 13.93 1.04 -65.33
C GLN A 219 14.52 -0.19 -66.04
N GLU A 220 15.19 -1.06 -65.29
CA GLU A 220 15.74 -2.31 -65.82
C GLU A 220 14.65 -3.31 -66.20
N ASN A 221 13.62 -3.48 -65.36
CA ASN A 221 12.46 -4.32 -65.65
C ASN A 221 11.70 -3.84 -66.90
N GLU A 222 11.59 -2.52 -67.08
CA GLU A 222 10.96 -1.95 -68.27
C GLU A 222 11.76 -2.26 -69.55
N ARG A 223 13.10 -2.18 -69.48
CA ARG A 223 13.98 -2.57 -70.59
C ARG A 223 13.86 -4.07 -70.91
N LEU A 224 13.90 -4.92 -69.88
CA LEU A 224 13.80 -6.38 -70.03
C LEU A 224 12.44 -6.79 -70.61
N LYS A 225 11.36 -6.10 -70.25
CA LYS A 225 10.04 -6.35 -70.82
C LYS A 225 10.02 -6.07 -72.33
N ARG A 226 10.62 -4.95 -72.77
CA ARG A 226 10.73 -4.62 -74.20
C ARG A 226 11.58 -5.63 -74.97
N GLU A 227 12.67 -6.11 -74.39
CA GLU A 227 13.52 -7.14 -75.01
C GLU A 227 12.81 -8.50 -75.10
N ALA A 228 12.06 -8.88 -74.06
CA ALA A 228 11.26 -10.10 -74.04
C ALA A 228 10.13 -10.07 -75.09
N GLU A 229 9.42 -8.95 -75.21
CA GLU A 229 8.38 -8.74 -76.24
C GLU A 229 8.95 -8.85 -77.67
N GLU A 230 10.17 -8.35 -77.91
CA GLU A 230 10.83 -8.46 -79.22
C GLU A 230 11.30 -9.90 -79.53
N ARG A 231 11.76 -10.63 -78.51
CA ARG A 231 12.17 -12.04 -78.65
C ARG A 231 10.97 -12.94 -78.93
N GLU A 232 9.88 -12.77 -78.19
CA GLU A 232 8.65 -13.54 -78.38
C GLU A 232 8.05 -13.34 -79.78
N ARG A 233 8.13 -12.12 -80.32
CA ARG A 233 7.71 -11.83 -81.68
C ARG A 233 8.52 -12.61 -82.73
N LYS A 234 9.86 -12.67 -82.59
CA LYS A 234 10.75 -13.38 -83.51
C LYS A 234 10.54 -14.90 -83.47
N GLU A 235 10.34 -15.46 -82.27
CA GLU A 235 10.07 -16.89 -82.11
C GLU A 235 8.70 -17.31 -82.67
N ARG A 236 7.71 -16.41 -82.68
CA ARG A 236 6.39 -16.68 -83.26
C ARG A 236 6.43 -16.73 -84.79
N GLU A 237 7.17 -15.81 -85.40
CA GLU A 237 7.37 -15.75 -86.86
C GLU A 237 8.14 -16.99 -87.38
N GLU A 238 9.08 -17.54 -86.60
CA GLU A 238 9.82 -18.75 -86.97
C GLU A 238 8.99 -20.04 -86.83
N ARG A 239 8.10 -20.12 -85.84
CA ARG A 239 7.20 -21.28 -85.65
C ARG A 239 6.16 -21.39 -86.77
N GLU A 240 5.59 -20.27 -87.22
CA GLU A 240 4.60 -20.25 -88.31
C GLU A 240 5.18 -20.66 -89.68
N ALA A 241 6.49 -20.50 -89.89
CA ALA A 241 7.18 -20.91 -91.11
C ALA A 241 7.47 -22.43 -91.16
N ARG A 242 7.76 -23.05 -90.00
CA ARG A 242 8.05 -24.49 -89.89
C ARG A 242 6.79 -25.36 -89.99
N GLU A 243 5.65 -24.89 -89.47
CA GLU A 243 4.38 -25.62 -89.54
C GLU A 243 3.85 -25.83 -90.97
N LYS A 244 4.17 -24.93 -91.92
CA LYS A 244 3.69 -25.04 -93.31
C LYS A 244 4.44 -26.09 -94.14
N THR A 245 5.69 -26.40 -93.81
CA THR A 245 6.53 -27.39 -94.51
C THR A 245 6.31 -28.83 -94.05
N GLU A 246 5.90 -29.03 -92.79
CA GLU A 246 5.67 -30.37 -92.21
C GLU A 246 4.29 -30.95 -92.60
N ALA A 247 3.31 -30.11 -92.94
CA ALA A 247 1.94 -30.54 -93.26
C ALA A 247 1.81 -31.27 -94.62
N GLU A 248 2.68 -31.00 -95.60
CA GLU A 248 2.61 -31.56 -96.95
C GLU A 248 3.35 -32.92 -97.07
N ALA A 249 4.42 -33.12 -96.29
CA ALA A 249 5.14 -34.40 -96.19
C ALA A 249 4.35 -35.48 -95.42
N LYS A 250 3.53 -35.06 -94.43
CA LYS A 250 2.70 -35.94 -93.62
C LYS A 250 1.59 -36.63 -94.43
N ARG A 251 0.95 -35.93 -95.37
CA ARG A 251 -0.19 -36.46 -96.17
C ARG A 251 0.17 -37.60 -97.12
N LYS A 252 1.40 -37.66 -97.65
CA LYS A 252 1.86 -38.76 -98.53
C LYS A 252 2.33 -39.99 -97.74
N ARG A 253 2.78 -39.79 -96.50
CA ARG A 253 3.22 -40.85 -95.58
C ARG A 253 2.03 -41.59 -94.94
N ASP A 254 0.98 -40.86 -94.58
CA ASP A 254 -0.21 -41.42 -93.92
C ASP A 254 -1.05 -42.35 -94.82
N ALA A 255 -0.95 -42.23 -96.15
CA ALA A 255 -1.68 -43.09 -97.10
C ALA A 255 -1.06 -44.50 -97.27
N LEU A 256 0.28 -44.60 -97.29
CA LEU A 256 1.02 -45.87 -97.37
C LEU A 256 0.97 -46.65 -96.05
N GLN A 257 0.93 -45.89 -94.95
CA GLN A 257 0.80 -46.36 -93.59
C GLN A 257 -0.51 -47.13 -93.35
N ALA A 258 -1.63 -46.65 -93.89
CA ALA A 258 -2.95 -47.22 -93.65
C ALA A 258 -3.14 -48.64 -94.24
N GLU A 259 -2.49 -48.98 -95.37
CA GLU A 259 -2.57 -50.31 -95.97
C GLU A 259 -1.83 -51.39 -95.16
N ARG A 260 -0.63 -51.08 -94.66
CA ARG A 260 0.22 -52.05 -93.94
C ARG A 260 -0.29 -52.36 -92.54
N VAL A 261 -0.90 -51.39 -91.87
CA VAL A 261 -1.53 -51.57 -90.55
C VAL A 261 -2.62 -52.66 -90.57
N LYS A 262 -3.35 -52.77 -91.67
CA LYS A 262 -4.48 -53.70 -91.81
C LYS A 262 -4.04 -55.18 -91.73
N VAL A 263 -2.79 -55.48 -92.07
CA VAL A 263 -2.25 -56.86 -92.15
C VAL A 263 -1.56 -57.28 -90.85
N LEU A 264 -0.95 -56.34 -90.11
CA LEU A 264 -0.17 -56.62 -88.89
C LEU A 264 -1.03 -56.67 -87.61
N ALA A 265 -2.18 -55.99 -87.58
CA ALA A 265 -3.01 -55.81 -86.38
C ALA A 265 -3.39 -57.09 -85.60
N PRO A 266 -3.67 -58.26 -86.20
CA PRO A 266 -4.10 -59.46 -85.46
C PRO A 266 -3.03 -60.11 -84.57
N TYR A 267 -1.75 -59.75 -84.74
CA TYR A 267 -0.63 -60.39 -84.04
C TYR A 267 0.07 -59.44 -83.05
N MET A 268 -0.53 -58.27 -82.83
CA MET A 268 -0.07 -57.27 -81.87
C MET A 268 -0.64 -57.57 -80.47
N PRO A 269 0.14 -57.30 -79.40
CA PRO A 269 -0.28 -57.58 -78.03
C PRO A 269 -1.44 -56.67 -77.61
N GLN A 270 -2.29 -57.15 -76.68
CA GLN A 270 -3.43 -56.35 -76.19
C GLN A 270 -2.95 -55.02 -75.60
N GLY A 271 -3.46 -53.90 -76.14
CA GLY A 271 -3.05 -52.54 -75.80
C GLY A 271 -2.07 -51.88 -76.78
N ALA A 272 -1.50 -52.64 -77.73
CA ALA A 272 -0.69 -52.09 -78.81
C ALA A 272 -1.51 -52.02 -80.11
N ASP A 273 -1.74 -50.81 -80.61
CA ASP A 273 -2.43 -50.58 -81.87
C ASP A 273 -1.41 -50.58 -83.02
N ALA A 274 -1.61 -51.43 -84.03
CA ALA A 274 -0.75 -51.46 -85.22
C ALA A 274 -0.70 -50.09 -85.94
N ARG A 275 -1.71 -49.22 -85.74
CA ARG A 275 -1.73 -47.82 -86.21
C ARG A 275 -0.65 -46.94 -85.60
N LEU A 276 -0.08 -47.32 -84.46
CA LEU A 276 0.96 -46.56 -83.75
C LEU A 276 2.39 -46.84 -84.25
N MET A 277 2.59 -47.86 -85.09
CA MET A 277 3.90 -48.17 -85.69
C MET A 277 4.00 -47.55 -87.07
N ASP A 278 5.04 -46.78 -87.39
CA ASP A 278 5.20 -46.19 -88.74
C ASP A 278 5.73 -47.21 -89.77
N LEU A 279 4.79 -47.93 -90.36
CA LEU A 279 4.96 -48.98 -91.35
C LEU A 279 5.28 -48.45 -92.75
N ALA A 280 5.06 -47.17 -93.04
CA ALA A 280 5.40 -46.55 -94.31
C ALA A 280 6.92 -46.43 -94.53
N VAL A 281 7.72 -46.53 -93.47
CA VAL A 281 9.20 -46.40 -93.48
C VAL A 281 9.90 -47.70 -93.90
N PHE A 282 9.23 -48.85 -93.74
CA PHE A 282 9.83 -50.15 -94.04
C PHE A 282 9.85 -50.41 -95.55
N SER A 283 10.91 -51.05 -96.05
CA SER A 283 10.86 -51.66 -97.38
C SER A 283 9.95 -52.89 -97.37
N GLU A 284 9.48 -53.31 -98.56
CA GLU A 284 8.52 -54.42 -98.68
C GLU A 284 9.06 -55.73 -98.06
N VAL A 285 10.36 -55.98 -98.20
CA VAL A 285 11.03 -57.18 -97.65
C VAL A 285 11.14 -57.12 -96.12
N GLU A 286 11.35 -55.94 -95.56
CA GLU A 286 11.45 -55.74 -94.11
C GLU A 286 10.09 -55.86 -93.42
N PHE A 287 9.01 -55.43 -94.08
CA PHE A 287 7.65 -55.55 -93.54
C PHE A 287 7.21 -57.02 -93.42
N VAL A 288 7.56 -57.88 -94.38
CA VAL A 288 7.25 -59.32 -94.33
C VAL A 288 8.03 -60.02 -93.20
N ALA A 289 9.30 -59.69 -92.99
CA ALA A 289 10.10 -60.23 -91.89
C ALA A 289 9.60 -59.78 -90.50
N LEU A 290 9.10 -58.54 -90.38
CA LEU A 290 8.51 -58.00 -89.16
C LEU A 290 7.23 -58.77 -88.75
N LEU A 291 6.40 -59.14 -89.72
CA LEU A 291 5.16 -59.90 -89.51
C LEU A 291 5.43 -61.27 -88.87
N ASP A 292 6.42 -62.01 -89.35
CA ASP A 292 6.77 -63.34 -88.80
C ASP A 292 7.51 -63.25 -87.45
N THR A 293 8.22 -62.16 -87.22
CA THR A 293 8.92 -61.89 -85.96
C THR A 293 7.92 -61.55 -84.84
N GLN A 294 6.88 -60.76 -85.11
CA GLN A 294 5.86 -60.43 -84.10
C GLN A 294 5.04 -61.64 -83.64
N LYS A 295 4.83 -62.63 -84.51
CA LYS A 295 4.21 -63.92 -84.14
C LYS A 295 5.04 -64.70 -83.10
N ARG A 296 6.37 -64.62 -83.14
CA ARG A 296 7.26 -65.23 -82.14
C ARG A 296 7.34 -64.42 -80.84
N GLN A 297 7.40 -63.10 -80.94
CA GLN A 297 7.52 -62.21 -79.78
C GLN A 297 6.26 -62.13 -78.91
N HIS A 298 5.06 -62.40 -79.45
CA HIS A 298 3.84 -62.52 -78.63
C HIS A 298 4.00 -63.63 -77.57
N ALA A 299 4.68 -64.74 -77.90
CA ALA A 299 4.95 -65.82 -76.96
C ALA A 299 5.99 -65.44 -75.87
N GLU A 300 6.97 -64.58 -76.19
CA GLU A 300 8.00 -64.12 -75.24
C GLU A 300 7.53 -63.01 -74.28
N ARG A 301 6.47 -62.26 -74.65
CA ARG A 301 5.91 -61.17 -73.83
C ARG A 301 5.15 -61.67 -72.59
N GLU A 302 4.52 -62.84 -72.69
CA GLU A 302 3.88 -63.49 -71.53
C GLU A 302 4.90 -63.88 -70.45
N GLU A 303 6.14 -64.17 -70.85
CA GLU A 303 7.23 -64.54 -69.95
C GLU A 303 7.88 -63.30 -69.28
N LYS A 304 8.07 -62.20 -70.02
CA LYS A 304 8.65 -60.95 -69.48
C LYS A 304 7.75 -60.20 -68.50
N ALA A 305 6.43 -60.36 -68.57
CA ALA A 305 5.48 -59.76 -67.63
C ALA A 305 5.63 -60.30 -66.19
N ARG A 306 6.18 -61.52 -66.02
CA ARG A 306 6.47 -62.08 -64.69
C ARG A 306 7.69 -61.44 -64.02
N ILE A 307 8.65 -60.91 -64.78
CA ILE A 307 9.91 -60.34 -64.26
C ILE A 307 9.73 -58.87 -63.80
N ALA A 308 8.91 -58.07 -64.50
CA ALA A 308 8.63 -56.67 -64.13
C ALA A 308 7.81 -56.50 -62.81
N ALA A 309 7.10 -57.56 -62.38
CA ALA A 309 6.39 -57.57 -61.10
C ALA A 309 7.35 -57.70 -59.88
N GLU A 310 8.59 -58.14 -60.09
CA GLU A 310 9.60 -58.33 -59.06
C GLU A 310 10.40 -57.04 -58.78
N GLU A 311 10.70 -56.22 -59.81
CA GLU A 311 11.38 -54.91 -59.64
C GLU A 311 10.50 -53.85 -58.95
N LYS A 312 9.17 -53.94 -59.08
CA LYS A 312 8.23 -53.02 -58.40
C LYS A 312 8.23 -53.22 -56.88
N ARG A 313 8.54 -54.44 -56.39
CA ARG A 313 8.68 -54.74 -54.96
C ARG A 313 9.98 -54.16 -54.36
N ALA A 314 11.04 -54.03 -55.15
CA ALA A 314 12.31 -53.43 -54.72
C ALA A 314 12.24 -51.89 -54.60
N SER A 315 11.41 -51.22 -55.40
CA SER A 315 11.20 -49.76 -55.32
C SER A 315 10.37 -49.33 -54.10
N GLU A 316 9.46 -50.18 -53.60
CA GLU A 316 8.60 -49.88 -52.44
C GLU A 316 9.35 -50.00 -51.09
N GLU A 317 10.41 -50.82 -51.03
CA GLU A 317 11.29 -50.94 -49.85
C GLU A 317 12.17 -49.69 -49.64
N ALA A 318 12.62 -49.05 -50.72
CA ALA A 318 13.41 -47.81 -50.64
C ALA A 318 12.60 -46.60 -50.14
N ALA A 319 11.30 -46.55 -50.44
CA ALA A 319 10.39 -45.49 -49.95
C ALA A 319 10.16 -45.59 -48.43
N ARG A 320 10.00 -46.80 -47.89
CA ARG A 320 9.74 -47.06 -46.45
C ARG A 320 10.91 -46.65 -45.54
N ALA A 321 12.15 -46.79 -46.00
CA ALA A 321 13.34 -46.37 -45.25
C ALA A 321 13.47 -44.84 -45.15
N SER A 322 12.99 -44.09 -46.15
CA SER A 322 13.03 -42.62 -46.16
C SER A 322 11.95 -41.98 -45.27
N GLU A 323 10.76 -42.59 -45.18
CA GLU A 323 9.68 -42.14 -44.31
C GLU A 323 9.99 -42.39 -42.82
N GLU A 324 10.66 -43.49 -42.47
CA GLU A 324 11.04 -43.78 -41.09
C GLU A 324 12.06 -42.77 -40.54
N LYS A 325 12.99 -42.31 -41.39
CA LYS A 325 13.97 -41.27 -41.04
C LYS A 325 13.29 -39.91 -40.82
N ALA A 326 12.36 -39.53 -41.69
CA ALA A 326 11.57 -38.30 -41.54
C ALA A 326 10.66 -38.32 -40.28
N ARG A 327 10.13 -39.50 -39.90
CA ARG A 327 9.34 -39.67 -38.68
C ARG A 327 10.17 -39.50 -37.41
N LYS A 328 11.40 -40.04 -37.37
CA LYS A 328 12.31 -39.89 -36.23
C LYS A 328 12.78 -38.43 -36.04
N GLU A 329 12.97 -37.71 -37.13
CA GLU A 329 13.37 -36.29 -37.10
C GLU A 329 12.23 -35.37 -36.63
N ARG A 330 10.99 -35.62 -37.09
CA ARG A 330 9.80 -34.91 -36.58
C ARG A 330 9.52 -35.20 -35.10
N ALA A 331 9.66 -36.46 -34.67
CA ALA A 331 9.50 -36.82 -33.26
C ALA A 331 10.55 -36.16 -32.35
N ALA A 332 11.80 -36.01 -32.83
CA ALA A 332 12.85 -35.30 -32.10
C ALA A 332 12.61 -33.79 -31.99
N LEU A 333 12.07 -33.16 -33.05
CA LEU A 333 11.70 -31.74 -33.05
C LEU A 333 10.50 -31.48 -32.13
N GLU A 334 9.50 -32.35 -32.15
CA GLU A 334 8.31 -32.24 -31.30
C GLU A 334 8.65 -32.45 -29.81
N ALA A 335 9.56 -33.38 -29.51
CA ALA A 335 10.07 -33.59 -28.15
C ALA A 335 10.86 -32.38 -27.62
N LYS A 336 11.68 -31.73 -28.46
CA LYS A 336 12.39 -30.49 -28.09
C LYS A 336 11.43 -29.32 -27.86
N ALA A 337 10.44 -29.13 -28.74
CA ALA A 337 9.43 -28.09 -28.59
C ALA A 337 8.56 -28.29 -27.34
N LYS A 338 8.27 -29.53 -26.95
CA LYS A 338 7.54 -29.84 -25.71
C LYS A 338 8.39 -29.54 -24.47
N ALA A 339 9.68 -29.93 -24.49
CA ALA A 339 10.60 -29.63 -23.39
C ALA A 339 10.82 -28.11 -23.19
N GLU A 340 10.91 -27.35 -24.27
CA GLU A 340 11.06 -25.89 -24.22
C GLU A 340 9.79 -25.20 -23.67
N LYS A 341 8.59 -25.66 -24.05
CA LYS A 341 7.32 -25.17 -23.51
C LYS A 341 7.16 -25.49 -22.02
N GLU A 342 7.54 -26.68 -21.58
CA GLU A 342 7.51 -27.05 -20.15
C GLU A 342 8.53 -26.24 -19.32
N ALA A 343 9.72 -25.98 -19.86
CA ALA A 343 10.72 -25.13 -19.21
C ALA A 343 10.23 -23.66 -19.11
N ALA A 344 9.63 -23.12 -20.18
CA ALA A 344 9.04 -21.78 -20.18
C ALA A 344 7.85 -21.67 -19.22
N ALA A 345 7.01 -22.70 -19.11
CA ALA A 345 5.89 -22.74 -18.17
C ALA A 345 6.37 -22.77 -16.71
N LYS A 346 7.40 -23.56 -16.38
CA LYS A 346 8.02 -23.56 -15.04
C LYS A 346 8.63 -22.21 -14.69
N ALA A 347 9.40 -21.61 -15.61
CA ALA A 347 10.01 -20.30 -15.37
C ALA A 347 8.95 -19.19 -15.14
N LYS A 348 7.82 -19.25 -15.87
CA LYS A 348 6.71 -18.32 -15.68
C LYS A 348 6.00 -18.53 -14.34
N ALA A 349 5.78 -19.78 -13.92
CA ALA A 349 5.18 -20.10 -12.63
C ALA A 349 6.06 -19.64 -11.45
N GLU A 350 7.38 -19.88 -11.51
CA GLU A 350 8.33 -19.42 -10.49
C GLU A 350 8.42 -17.89 -10.42
N ALA A 351 8.34 -17.20 -11.57
CA ALA A 351 8.32 -15.74 -11.60
C ALA A 351 7.01 -15.16 -11.02
N GLU A 352 5.87 -15.80 -11.29
CA GLU A 352 4.56 -15.40 -10.77
C GLU A 352 4.44 -15.64 -9.26
N GLU A 353 5.01 -16.74 -8.75
CA GLU A 353 5.10 -17.02 -7.32
C GLU A 353 5.97 -15.99 -6.59
N LYS A 354 7.16 -15.67 -7.10
CA LYS A 354 8.03 -14.62 -6.54
C LYS A 354 7.36 -13.25 -6.55
N ALA A 355 6.68 -12.89 -7.63
CA ALA A 355 5.93 -11.63 -7.72
C ALA A 355 4.76 -11.58 -6.72
N ARG A 356 4.11 -12.72 -6.45
CA ARG A 356 3.05 -12.81 -5.44
C ARG A 356 3.61 -12.66 -4.02
N GLU A 357 4.73 -13.30 -3.71
CA GLU A 357 5.40 -13.16 -2.41
C GLU A 357 5.89 -11.72 -2.17
N GLU A 358 6.44 -11.06 -3.20
CA GLU A 358 6.87 -9.67 -3.11
C GLU A 358 5.69 -8.72 -2.87
N ARG A 359 4.56 -8.92 -3.56
CA ARG A 359 3.32 -8.17 -3.33
C ARG A 359 2.75 -8.38 -1.93
N GLU A 360 2.71 -9.62 -1.43
CA GLU A 360 2.28 -9.88 -0.06
C GLU A 360 3.20 -9.22 0.98
N ARG A 361 4.52 -9.21 0.75
CA ARG A 361 5.46 -8.51 1.65
C ARG A 361 5.27 -7.00 1.60
N ALA A 362 5.06 -6.42 0.41
CA ALA A 362 4.78 -5.01 0.25
C ALA A 362 3.45 -4.60 0.91
N GLU A 363 2.39 -5.39 0.72
CA GLU A 363 1.07 -5.15 1.32
C GLU A 363 1.13 -5.25 2.86
N ARG A 364 1.88 -6.21 3.41
CA ARG A 364 2.11 -6.30 4.87
C ARG A 364 2.88 -5.09 5.40
N ALA A 365 3.92 -4.65 4.71
CA ALA A 365 4.70 -3.47 5.09
C ALA A 365 3.87 -2.18 5.00
N GLU A 366 3.04 -2.04 3.97
CA GLU A 366 2.13 -0.89 3.81
C GLU A 366 1.03 -0.89 4.88
N ALA A 367 0.44 -2.05 5.19
CA ALA A 367 -0.54 -2.20 6.26
C ALA A 367 0.05 -1.90 7.64
N GLU A 368 1.30 -2.28 7.90
CA GLU A 368 2.00 -1.96 9.13
C GLU A 368 2.31 -0.46 9.24
N LEU A 369 2.81 0.16 8.17
CA LEU A 369 3.06 1.60 8.12
C LEU A 369 1.77 2.42 8.29
N ARG A 370 0.66 1.96 7.69
CA ARG A 370 -0.66 2.57 7.86
C ARG A 370 -1.14 2.49 9.31
N LYS A 371 -1.01 1.32 9.96
CA LYS A 371 -1.34 1.17 11.38
C LYS A 371 -0.49 2.08 12.27
N GLN A 372 0.80 2.22 11.97
CA GLN A 372 1.70 3.13 12.72
C GLN A 372 1.28 4.61 12.54
N ARG A 373 0.94 5.03 11.32
CA ARG A 373 0.44 6.39 11.04
C ARG A 373 -0.90 6.67 11.73
N GLU A 374 -1.85 5.74 11.64
CA GLU A 374 -3.15 5.86 12.31
C GLU A 374 -3.00 5.93 13.85
N ALA A 375 -2.08 5.14 14.43
CA ALA A 375 -1.76 5.19 15.86
C ALA A 375 -1.06 6.51 16.26
N GLU A 376 -0.14 7.01 15.43
CA GLU A 376 0.54 8.29 15.66
C GLU A 376 -0.43 9.49 15.55
N GLU A 377 -1.31 9.50 14.55
CA GLU A 377 -2.38 10.50 14.42
C GLU A 377 -3.35 10.45 15.59
N ALA A 378 -3.76 9.25 16.03
CA ALA A 378 -4.61 9.10 17.21
C ALA A 378 -3.93 9.62 18.48
N ARG A 379 -2.61 9.39 18.64
CA ARG A 379 -1.82 9.93 19.75
C ARG A 379 -1.76 11.47 19.69
N LYS A 380 -1.45 12.05 18.53
CA LYS A 380 -1.42 13.51 18.33
C LYS A 380 -2.78 14.15 18.58
N ALA A 381 -3.87 13.53 18.12
CA ALA A 381 -5.23 14.02 18.36
C ALA A 381 -5.63 13.93 19.84
N ALA A 382 -5.20 12.89 20.56
CA ALA A 382 -5.42 12.77 21.99
C ALA A 382 -4.61 13.82 22.78
N GLU A 383 -3.36 14.04 22.39
CA GLU A 383 -2.48 15.06 22.97
C GLU A 383 -3.00 16.47 22.71
N GLU A 384 -3.48 16.78 21.50
CA GLU A 384 -4.09 18.06 21.18
C GLU A 384 -5.39 18.29 21.96
N LYS A 385 -6.26 17.26 22.08
CA LYS A 385 -7.47 17.34 22.92
C LYS A 385 -7.12 17.58 24.38
N ALA A 386 -6.08 16.92 24.90
CA ALA A 386 -5.60 17.14 26.27
C ALA A 386 -5.05 18.56 26.44
N ARG A 387 -4.27 19.07 25.47
CA ARG A 387 -3.75 20.45 25.47
C ARG A 387 -4.87 21.49 25.43
N ARG A 388 -5.90 21.29 24.58
CA ARG A 388 -7.07 22.17 24.51
C ARG A 388 -7.84 22.19 25.84
N LYS A 389 -8.07 21.02 26.46
CA LYS A 389 -8.71 20.93 27.78
C LYS A 389 -7.89 21.63 28.87
N ALA A 390 -6.57 21.44 28.87
CA ALA A 390 -5.68 22.11 29.82
C ALA A 390 -5.66 23.64 29.62
N ALA A 391 -5.68 24.11 28.36
CA ALA A 391 -5.74 25.54 28.04
C ALA A 391 -7.09 26.18 28.42
N GLN A 392 -8.19 25.43 28.33
CA GLN A 392 -9.54 25.90 28.66
C GLN A 392 -9.88 25.80 30.15
N ALA A 393 -9.11 25.07 30.95
CA ALA A 393 -9.35 24.91 32.39
C ALA A 393 -9.33 26.23 33.18
N PRO A 394 -8.38 27.16 32.98
CA PRO A 394 -8.38 28.46 33.65
C PRO A 394 -9.60 29.32 33.27
N ASP A 395 -10.05 29.24 32.02
CA ASP A 395 -11.20 30.01 31.55
C ASP A 395 -12.50 29.42 32.09
N ARG A 396 -12.62 28.09 32.19
CA ARG A 396 -13.71 27.42 32.89
C ARG A 396 -13.81 27.87 34.35
N GLU A 397 -12.70 27.95 35.08
CA GLU A 397 -12.68 28.44 36.46
C GLU A 397 -13.09 29.92 36.57
N LYS A 398 -12.64 30.77 35.65
CA LYS A 398 -13.05 32.19 35.60
C LYS A 398 -14.54 32.33 35.33
N VAL A 399 -15.10 31.58 34.38
CA VAL A 399 -16.54 31.62 34.08
C VAL A 399 -17.37 31.07 35.24
N ALA A 400 -16.93 29.99 35.90
CA ALA A 400 -17.59 29.45 37.10
C ALA A 400 -17.53 30.43 38.29
N SER A 401 -16.41 31.12 38.49
CA SER A 401 -16.31 32.15 39.54
C SER A 401 -17.19 33.37 39.26
N PHE A 402 -17.41 33.74 37.99
CA PHE A 402 -18.37 34.78 37.61
C PHE A 402 -19.82 34.40 37.96
N ALA A 403 -20.21 33.13 37.81
CA ALA A 403 -21.54 32.66 38.25
C ALA A 403 -21.75 32.86 39.76
N ASN A 404 -20.71 32.62 40.57
CA ASN A 404 -20.74 32.87 42.01
C ASN A 404 -20.84 34.37 42.33
N ALA A 405 -20.15 35.22 41.57
CA ALA A 405 -20.26 36.68 41.72
C ALA A 405 -21.69 37.17 41.42
N VAL A 406 -22.33 36.64 40.38
CA VAL A 406 -23.73 36.94 40.04
C VAL A 406 -24.68 36.55 41.18
N ARG A 407 -24.50 35.39 41.82
CA ARG A 407 -25.31 35.00 42.99
C ARG A 407 -25.13 35.91 44.20
N SER A 408 -23.97 36.54 44.32
CA SER A 408 -23.65 37.45 45.43
C SER A 408 -24.15 38.88 45.23
N LEU A 409 -24.81 39.18 44.11
CA LEU A 409 -25.31 40.54 43.83
C LEU A 409 -26.33 40.96 44.91
N PRO A 410 -26.12 42.13 45.56
CA PRO A 410 -27.01 42.59 46.60
C PRO A 410 -28.37 42.97 46.01
N ILE A 411 -29.42 42.30 46.48
CA ILE A 411 -30.80 42.56 46.06
C ILE A 411 -31.39 43.63 46.99
N PRO A 412 -31.95 44.73 46.45
CA PRO A 412 -32.54 45.80 47.25
C PRO A 412 -33.64 45.26 48.18
N THR A 413 -33.57 45.60 49.46
CA THR A 413 -34.63 45.27 50.42
C THR A 413 -35.80 46.23 50.25
N ALA A 414 -36.96 45.68 49.93
CA ALA A 414 -38.18 46.46 49.78
C ALA A 414 -39.14 46.21 50.96
N THR A 415 -39.71 47.29 51.48
CA THR A 415 -40.61 47.26 52.65
C THR A 415 -42.08 47.03 52.28
N SER A 416 -42.48 47.30 51.04
CA SER A 416 -43.84 47.04 50.54
C SER A 416 -44.05 45.57 50.11
N GLU A 417 -45.28 45.06 50.21
CA GLU A 417 -45.62 43.70 49.77
C GLU A 417 -45.36 43.48 48.27
N GLU A 418 -45.65 44.48 47.42
CA GLU A 418 -45.28 44.46 46.00
C GLU A 418 -43.77 44.45 45.79
N GLY A 419 -43.04 45.24 46.56
CA GLY A 419 -41.58 45.28 46.52
C GLY A 419 -40.94 43.94 46.90
N LYS A 420 -41.48 43.24 47.90
CA LYS A 420 -41.03 41.88 48.27
C LYS A 420 -41.25 40.86 47.15
N ARG A 421 -42.37 40.96 46.41
CA ARG A 421 -42.65 40.08 45.25
C ARG A 421 -41.70 40.36 44.09
N ILE A 422 -41.39 41.62 43.82
CA ILE A 422 -40.42 42.01 42.79
C ILE A 422 -39.01 41.54 43.19
N ALA A 423 -38.61 41.73 44.45
CA ALA A 423 -37.33 41.24 44.96
C ALA A 423 -37.19 39.72 44.82
N ALA A 424 -38.24 38.95 45.16
CA ALA A 424 -38.25 37.49 44.97
C ALA A 424 -38.11 37.08 43.49
N THR A 425 -38.73 37.84 42.58
CA THR A 425 -38.62 37.60 41.12
C THR A 425 -37.20 37.87 40.61
N ILE A 426 -36.56 38.94 41.11
CA ILE A 426 -35.17 39.27 40.82
C ILE A 426 -34.24 38.16 41.31
N THR A 427 -34.42 37.67 42.55
CA THR A 427 -33.64 36.53 43.09
C THR A 427 -33.76 35.29 42.20
N ALA A 428 -34.96 34.97 41.74
CA ALA A 428 -35.18 33.82 40.86
C ALA A 428 -34.48 33.98 39.49
N GLN A 429 -34.42 35.19 38.94
CA GLN A 429 -33.70 35.45 37.68
C GLN A 429 -32.19 35.44 37.84
N VAL A 430 -31.68 35.97 38.95
CA VAL A 430 -30.25 35.89 39.30
C VAL A 430 -29.80 34.43 39.38
N GLU A 431 -30.60 33.56 40.01
CA GLU A 431 -30.29 32.13 40.10
C GLU A 431 -30.37 31.41 38.74
N LYS A 432 -31.35 31.74 37.90
CA LYS A 432 -31.43 31.21 36.53
C LYS A 432 -30.21 31.62 35.69
N PHE A 433 -29.81 32.88 35.79
CA PHE A 433 -28.66 33.39 35.04
C PHE A 433 -27.35 32.77 35.53
N ALA A 434 -27.17 32.62 36.84
CA ALA A 434 -26.02 31.92 37.41
C ALA A 434 -25.91 30.47 36.92
N LYS A 435 -27.02 29.72 36.90
CA LYS A 435 -27.06 28.35 36.34
C LYS A 435 -26.70 28.31 34.85
N TRP A 436 -27.20 29.26 34.07
CA TRP A 436 -26.86 29.35 32.65
C TRP A 436 -25.36 29.61 32.42
N ILE A 437 -24.73 30.44 33.25
CA ILE A 437 -23.28 30.69 33.21
C ILE A 437 -22.49 29.41 33.55
N GLU A 438 -22.92 28.66 34.56
CA GLU A 438 -22.32 27.36 34.93
C GLU A 438 -22.42 26.33 33.79
N GLU A 439 -23.56 26.29 33.08
CA GLU A 439 -23.72 25.45 31.90
C GLU A 439 -22.77 25.87 30.77
N GLN A 440 -22.54 27.16 30.55
CA GLN A 440 -21.55 27.61 29.56
C GLN A 440 -20.11 27.28 30.01
N ALA A 441 -19.81 27.36 31.31
CA ALA A 441 -18.52 26.95 31.85
C ALA A 441 -18.27 25.44 31.64
N ALA A 442 -19.29 24.60 31.80
CA ALA A 442 -19.18 23.15 31.57
C ALA A 442 -18.85 22.83 30.09
N LYS A 443 -19.42 23.58 29.14
CA LYS A 443 -19.14 23.42 27.70
C LYS A 443 -17.67 23.70 27.34
N LEU A 444 -17.02 24.64 28.04
CA LEU A 444 -15.60 24.95 27.85
C LEU A 444 -14.67 23.81 28.29
N GLY A 445 -15.12 22.83 29.08
CA GLY A 445 -14.32 21.68 29.50
C GLY A 445 -14.45 20.42 28.63
N GLY A 446 -15.31 20.45 27.61
CA GLY A 446 -15.68 19.24 26.85
C GLY A 446 -16.55 18.26 27.64
N GLU A 447 -17.18 18.70 28.72
CA GLU A 447 -18.25 18.01 29.45
C GLU A 447 -19.61 18.44 28.90
N ALA A 448 -19.82 18.28 27.60
CA ALA A 448 -21.17 18.32 27.04
C ALA A 448 -21.68 16.88 26.96
N LYS A 449 -22.78 16.60 27.66
CA LYS A 449 -23.56 15.38 27.48
C LYS A 449 -24.07 15.27 26.05
#